data_AF-A0A1H7HQ68-F1
#
_entry.id   AF-A0A1H7HQ68-F1
#
_cell.length_a   1.000
_cell.length_b   1.000
_cell.length_c   1.000
_cell.angle_alpha   90.00
_cell.angle_beta   90.00
_cell.angle_gamma   90.00
#
_symmetry.space_group_name_H-M   'P 1'
#
loop_
_entity.id
_entity.type
_entity.pdbx_description
1 polymer ?
#
loop_
_entity_poly.entity_id
_entity_poly.type
_entity_poly.pdbx_seq_one_letter_code
_entity_poly.pdbx_strand_id
1 'polypeptide(L)'
;MIRTFVFLFLLATPAAAQFAEPDMFRARFDACVSGADTASGLASCKNLAANLCQAEIEGGQTTLGITSCNQVEAALWDDLLNADWPKHRKLAKAGDDAERPYFDGRFTNRAETLLTAQRAWIAFRDAECALAYASWGSGSMRNIAASACMADMTADRVIALRQLTEGY
;
A
#
# COMPACT_ATOMS: atom_id res chain seq x y z
N MET A 1 -47.54 2.03 -48.90
CA MET A 1 -46.39 2.83 -48.39
C MET A 1 -46.23 2.53 -46.91
N ILE A 2 -45.41 1.54 -46.54
CA ILE A 2 -45.12 1.19 -45.14
C ILE A 2 -43.72 1.74 -44.84
N ARG A 3 -43.66 2.75 -43.97
CA ARG A 3 -42.41 3.37 -43.49
C ARG A 3 -41.88 2.54 -42.33
N THR A 4 -40.87 1.73 -42.59
CA THR A 4 -40.13 1.01 -41.55
C THR A 4 -39.28 2.00 -40.76
N PHE A 5 -39.61 2.23 -39.50
CA PHE A 5 -38.78 2.99 -38.56
C PHE A 5 -37.71 2.06 -37.99
N VAL A 6 -36.44 2.29 -38.34
CA VAL A 6 -35.28 1.64 -37.73
C VAL A 6 -34.96 2.37 -36.44
N PHE A 7 -35.21 1.73 -35.29
CA PHE A 7 -34.76 2.22 -33.98
C PHE A 7 -33.29 1.86 -33.80
N LEU A 8 -32.42 2.87 -33.84
CA LEU A 8 -31.01 2.76 -33.53
C LEU A 8 -30.87 2.68 -31.99
N PHE A 9 -30.60 1.48 -31.46
CA PHE A 9 -30.23 1.31 -30.05
C PHE A 9 -28.77 1.74 -29.86
N LEU A 10 -28.57 2.94 -29.30
CA LEU A 10 -27.29 3.37 -28.76
C LEU A 10 -26.99 2.51 -27.52
N LEU A 11 -26.12 1.52 -27.66
CA LEU A 11 -25.54 0.80 -26.53
C LEU A 11 -24.63 1.77 -25.78
N ALA A 12 -25.13 2.33 -24.67
CA ALA A 12 -24.29 2.99 -23.70
C ALA A 12 -23.36 1.95 -23.09
N THR A 13 -22.14 1.85 -23.61
CA THR A 13 -21.07 1.09 -22.96
C THR A 13 -20.84 1.70 -21.58
N PRO A 14 -20.74 0.88 -20.51
CA PRO A 14 -20.38 1.40 -19.21
C PRO A 14 -19.03 2.10 -19.36
N ALA A 15 -18.94 3.36 -18.94
CA ALA A 15 -17.68 4.04 -18.81
C ALA A 15 -16.82 3.20 -17.86
N ALA A 16 -15.87 2.42 -18.40
CA ALA A 16 -14.85 1.78 -17.60
C ALA A 16 -14.19 2.88 -16.76
N ALA A 17 -14.07 2.64 -15.46
CA ALA A 17 -13.65 3.60 -14.47
C ALA A 17 -12.42 4.38 -14.93
N GLN A 18 -12.47 5.71 -14.83
CA GLN A 18 -11.38 6.64 -15.21
C GLN A 18 -10.23 6.62 -14.20
N PHE A 19 -10.14 5.57 -13.38
CA PHE A 19 -9.22 5.45 -12.27
C PHE A 19 -8.27 4.28 -12.54
N ALA A 20 -7.02 4.47 -12.15
CA ALA A 20 -6.00 3.44 -12.30
C ALA A 20 -6.23 2.32 -11.28
N GLU A 21 -6.15 1.08 -11.73
CA GLU A 21 -6.29 -0.11 -10.88
C GLU A 21 -4.92 -0.70 -10.52
N PRO A 22 -4.72 -1.23 -9.29
CA PRO A 22 -3.43 -1.78 -8.86
C PRO A 22 -2.86 -2.87 -9.78
N ASP A 23 -3.73 -3.73 -10.32
CA ASP A 23 -3.35 -4.87 -11.16
C ASP A 23 -2.54 -4.46 -12.41
N MET A 24 -2.73 -3.24 -12.91
CA MET A 24 -1.99 -2.71 -14.06
C MET A 24 -0.49 -2.57 -13.79
N PHE A 25 -0.11 -2.32 -12.54
CA PHE A 25 1.28 -2.03 -12.15
C PHE A 25 1.90 -3.12 -11.27
N ARG A 26 1.10 -4.09 -10.80
CA ARG A 26 1.52 -5.16 -9.89
C ARG A 26 2.75 -5.92 -10.37
N ALA A 27 2.80 -6.35 -11.63
CA ALA A 27 3.95 -7.13 -12.13
C ALA A 27 5.28 -6.37 -12.06
N ARG A 28 5.26 -5.04 -12.30
CA ARG A 28 6.46 -4.19 -12.24
C ARG A 28 6.86 -3.88 -10.80
N PHE A 29 5.86 -3.67 -9.94
CA PHE A 29 6.06 -3.54 -8.50
C PHE A 29 6.70 -4.80 -7.90
N ASP A 30 6.14 -5.99 -8.20
CA ASP A 30 6.64 -7.28 -7.74
C ASP A 30 8.06 -7.54 -8.25
N ALA A 31 8.35 -7.18 -9.51
CA ALA A 31 9.70 -7.26 -10.05
C ALA A 31 10.70 -6.41 -9.25
N CYS A 32 10.34 -5.17 -8.89
CA CYS A 32 11.19 -4.33 -8.05
C CYS A 32 11.39 -4.94 -6.66
N VAL A 33 10.30 -5.32 -6.00
CA VAL A 33 10.32 -5.90 -4.64
C VAL A 33 11.15 -7.18 -4.59
N SER A 34 11.03 -8.04 -5.61
CA SER A 34 11.78 -9.29 -5.71
C SER A 34 13.26 -9.09 -6.06
N GLY A 35 13.61 -7.96 -6.68
CA GLY A 35 14.99 -7.59 -7.01
C GLY A 35 15.73 -6.86 -5.89
N ALA A 36 15.08 -6.53 -4.77
CA ALA A 36 15.74 -5.89 -3.63
C ALA A 36 16.50 -6.94 -2.79
N ASP A 37 17.83 -6.80 -2.73
CA ASP A 37 18.70 -7.71 -1.97
C ASP A 37 18.54 -7.60 -0.44
N THR A 38 17.99 -6.48 0.02
CA THR A 38 17.77 -6.19 1.45
C THR A 38 16.45 -5.42 1.63
N ALA A 39 15.93 -5.38 2.85
CA ALA A 39 14.70 -4.73 3.20
C ALA A 39 14.87 -3.22 3.12
N SER A 40 16.05 -2.70 3.47
CA SER A 40 16.37 -1.30 3.18
C SER A 40 16.44 -1.04 1.67
N GLY A 41 16.87 -2.01 0.87
CA GLY A 41 16.84 -1.96 -0.60
C GLY A 41 15.45 -1.74 -1.19
N LEU A 42 14.38 -2.21 -0.52
CA LEU A 42 13.00 -1.97 -0.94
C LEU A 42 12.62 -0.48 -0.97
N ALA A 43 13.37 0.38 -0.27
CA ALA A 43 13.18 1.83 -0.37
C ALA A 43 13.31 2.34 -1.82
N SER A 44 14.06 1.64 -2.67
CA SER A 44 14.18 1.96 -4.11
C SER A 44 12.89 1.71 -4.90
N CYS A 45 11.97 0.91 -4.38
CA CYS A 45 10.67 0.63 -5.01
C CYS A 45 9.59 1.64 -4.62
N LYS A 46 9.85 2.52 -3.64
CA LYS A 46 8.88 3.55 -3.24
C LYS A 46 8.57 4.48 -4.41
N ASN A 47 7.28 4.76 -4.58
CA ASN A 47 6.72 5.59 -5.64
C ASN A 47 6.83 4.98 -7.05
N LEU A 48 7.26 3.72 -7.20
CA LEU A 48 7.43 3.12 -8.52
C LEU A 48 6.09 3.02 -9.28
N ALA A 49 5.07 2.41 -8.68
CA ALA A 49 3.78 2.24 -9.33
C ALA A 49 3.04 3.58 -9.46
N ALA A 50 3.15 4.46 -8.47
CA ALA A 50 2.62 5.83 -8.58
C ALA A 50 3.21 6.57 -9.79
N ASN A 51 4.53 6.55 -9.97
CA ASN A 51 5.21 7.22 -11.08
C ASN A 51 4.84 6.61 -12.44
N LEU A 52 4.81 5.27 -12.54
CA LEU A 52 4.37 4.58 -13.75
C LEU A 52 2.92 4.93 -14.08
N CYS A 53 2.03 4.90 -13.09
CA CYS A 53 0.62 5.27 -13.26
C CYS A 53 0.45 6.70 -13.76
N GLN A 54 1.16 7.66 -13.15
CA GLN A 54 1.06 9.06 -13.55
C GLN A 54 1.58 9.29 -14.98
N ALA A 55 2.52 8.47 -15.46
CA ALA A 55 3.09 8.56 -16.80
C ALA A 55 2.26 7.83 -17.87
N GLU A 56 1.64 6.69 -17.52
CA GLU A 56 0.98 5.78 -18.47
C GLU A 56 -0.54 6.02 -18.59
N ILE A 57 -1.18 6.61 -17.58
CA ILE A 57 -2.65 6.78 -17.55
C ILE A 57 -3.06 8.17 -18.03
N GLU A 58 -4.09 8.23 -18.88
CA GLU A 58 -4.70 9.49 -19.30
C GLU A 58 -5.20 10.28 -18.08
N GLY A 59 -4.80 11.54 -17.96
CA GLY A 59 -5.13 12.36 -16.79
C GLY A 59 -4.33 12.03 -15.52
N GLY A 60 -3.35 11.13 -15.58
CA GLY A 60 -2.48 10.74 -14.46
C GLY A 60 -1.73 11.91 -13.82
N GLN A 61 -1.47 12.98 -14.57
CA GLN A 61 -0.80 14.22 -14.09
C GLN A 61 -1.77 15.25 -13.49
N THR A 62 -3.09 15.01 -13.54
CA THR A 62 -4.07 15.88 -12.88
C THR A 62 -4.06 15.67 -11.37
N THR A 63 -4.56 16.60 -10.56
CA THR A 63 -4.65 16.40 -9.11
C THR A 63 -5.41 15.13 -8.73
N LEU A 64 -6.48 14.83 -9.47
CA LEU A 64 -7.27 13.61 -9.27
C LEU A 64 -6.47 12.36 -9.69
N GLY A 65 -5.80 12.42 -10.84
CA GLY A 65 -4.95 11.34 -11.35
C GLY A 65 -3.80 11.00 -10.40
N ILE A 66 -3.04 12.01 -9.95
CA ILE A 66 -1.96 11.84 -8.98
C ILE A 66 -2.49 11.21 -7.68
N THR A 67 -3.64 11.70 -7.19
CA THR A 67 -4.27 11.12 -5.99
C THR A 67 -4.59 9.64 -6.19
N SER A 68 -5.18 9.27 -7.32
CA SER A 68 -5.50 7.88 -7.68
C SER A 68 -4.25 7.02 -7.84
N CYS A 69 -3.19 7.53 -8.47
CA CYS A 69 -1.94 6.80 -8.66
C CYS A 69 -1.19 6.55 -7.34
N ASN A 70 -1.24 7.51 -6.40
CA ASN A 70 -0.71 7.29 -5.05
C ASN A 70 -1.53 6.24 -4.28
N GLN A 71 -2.85 6.17 -4.50
CA GLN A 71 -3.70 5.13 -3.90
C GLN A 71 -3.38 3.74 -4.46
N VAL A 72 -3.06 3.64 -5.76
CA VAL A 72 -2.57 2.41 -6.38
C VAL A 72 -1.27 1.94 -5.70
N GLU A 73 -0.29 2.83 -5.55
CA GLU A 73 0.96 2.52 -4.83
C GLU A 73 0.68 2.05 -3.40
N ALA A 74 -0.18 2.77 -2.66
CA ALA A 74 -0.54 2.41 -1.29
C ALA A 74 -1.19 1.02 -1.21
N ALA A 75 -2.09 0.68 -2.15
CA ALA A 75 -2.72 -0.64 -2.22
C ALA A 75 -1.69 -1.74 -2.48
N LEU A 76 -0.73 -1.52 -3.38
CA LEU A 76 0.30 -2.51 -3.68
C LEU A 76 1.20 -2.81 -2.48
N TRP A 77 1.56 -1.78 -1.71
CA TRP A 77 2.30 -1.94 -0.45
C TRP A 77 1.46 -2.58 0.66
N ASP A 78 0.17 -2.26 0.75
CA ASP A 78 -0.72 -2.87 1.74
C ASP A 78 -0.95 -4.36 1.48
N ASP A 79 -1.13 -4.75 0.21
CA ASP A 79 -1.17 -6.16 -0.20
C ASP A 79 0.10 -6.90 0.24
N LEU A 80 1.27 -6.28 0.03
CA LEU A 80 2.57 -6.85 0.42
C LEU A 80 2.69 -6.97 1.94
N LEU A 81 2.28 -5.94 2.68
CA LEU A 81 2.25 -5.92 4.14
C LEU A 81 1.39 -7.06 4.70
N ASN A 82 0.21 -7.26 4.13
CA ASN A 82 -0.71 -8.32 4.52
C ASN A 82 -0.19 -9.71 4.12
N ALA A 83 0.44 -9.85 2.95
CA ALA A 83 1.06 -11.09 2.50
C ALA A 83 2.23 -11.51 3.40
N ASP A 84 3.02 -10.56 3.89
CA ASP A 84 4.15 -10.81 4.79
C ASP A 84 3.72 -11.10 6.24
N TRP A 85 2.53 -10.64 6.64
CA TRP A 85 2.06 -10.69 8.02
C TRP A 85 2.14 -12.09 8.68
N PRO A 86 1.72 -13.19 8.03
CA PRO A 86 1.87 -14.54 8.60
C PRO A 86 3.32 -14.91 8.91
N LYS A 87 4.29 -14.48 8.09
CA LYS A 87 5.72 -14.74 8.30
C LYS A 87 6.20 -14.02 9.56
N HIS A 88 5.86 -12.74 9.72
CA HIS A 88 6.24 -11.97 10.93
C HIS A 88 5.64 -12.56 12.20
N ARG A 89 4.35 -12.95 12.16
CA ARG A 89 3.68 -13.59 13.28
C ARG A 89 4.29 -14.94 13.64
N LYS A 90 4.67 -15.75 12.64
CA LYS A 90 5.35 -17.03 12.84
C LYS A 90 6.71 -16.84 13.50
N LEU A 91 7.51 -15.89 13.04
CA LEU A 91 8.84 -15.61 13.61
C LEU A 91 8.74 -15.11 15.05
N ALA A 92 7.83 -14.17 15.33
CA ALA A 92 7.61 -13.69 16.69
C ALA A 92 7.19 -14.83 17.63
N LYS A 93 6.26 -15.68 17.19
CA LYS A 93 5.85 -16.87 17.95
C LYS A 93 7.01 -17.85 18.16
N ALA A 94 7.83 -18.11 17.15
CA ALA A 94 8.99 -18.99 17.28
C ALA A 94 10.00 -18.45 18.30
N GLY A 95 10.22 -17.13 18.34
CA GLY A 95 11.02 -16.48 19.38
C GLY A 95 10.44 -16.68 20.78
N ASP A 96 9.12 -16.53 20.94
CA ASP A 96 8.44 -16.80 22.21
C ASP A 96 8.53 -18.29 22.61
N ASP A 97 8.37 -19.21 21.65
CA ASP A 97 8.50 -20.65 21.89
C ASP A 97 9.92 -21.02 22.33
N ALA A 98 10.95 -20.41 21.73
CA ALA A 98 12.36 -20.63 22.06
C ALA A 98 12.76 -20.05 23.43
N GLU A 99 12.16 -18.92 23.83
CA GLU A 99 12.45 -18.25 25.10
C GLU A 99 11.74 -18.92 26.30
N ARG A 100 10.64 -19.63 26.03
CA ARG A 100 9.74 -20.23 27.05
C ARG A 100 10.42 -21.04 28.15
N PRO A 101 11.47 -21.84 27.89
CA PRO A 101 12.15 -22.60 28.95
C PRO A 101 12.98 -21.73 29.90
N TYR A 102 13.26 -20.47 29.55
CA TYR A 102 14.14 -19.59 30.30
C TYR A 102 13.35 -18.56 31.11
N PHE A 103 13.89 -18.18 32.28
CA PHE A 103 13.37 -17.11 33.14
C PHE A 103 11.85 -17.17 33.41
N ASP A 104 11.32 -18.38 33.59
CA ASP A 104 9.90 -18.66 33.80
C ASP A 104 8.99 -18.07 32.71
N GLY A 105 9.49 -17.97 31.47
CA GLY A 105 8.76 -17.45 30.32
C GLY A 105 8.50 -15.94 30.34
N ARG A 106 9.15 -15.17 31.23
CA ARG A 106 8.90 -13.72 31.37
C ARG A 106 9.17 -12.89 30.11
N PHE A 107 9.91 -13.42 29.14
CA PHE A 107 10.26 -12.76 27.89
C PHE A 107 9.55 -13.35 26.66
N THR A 108 8.40 -14.02 26.86
CA THR A 108 7.60 -14.67 25.80
C THR A 108 6.45 -13.79 25.29
N ASN A 109 6.75 -12.52 24.98
CA ASN A 109 5.76 -11.52 24.60
C ASN A 109 5.97 -10.92 23.20
N ARG A 110 6.84 -11.50 22.36
CA ARG A 110 7.14 -10.98 21.01
C ARG A 110 5.90 -10.99 20.11
N ALA A 111 5.11 -12.06 20.11
CA ALA A 111 3.94 -12.17 19.25
C ALA A 111 2.81 -11.20 19.64
N GLU A 112 2.62 -10.98 20.94
CA GLU A 112 1.63 -10.02 21.47
C GLU A 112 2.07 -8.59 21.19
N THR A 113 3.32 -8.24 21.53
CA THR A 113 3.87 -6.90 21.29
C THR A 113 3.93 -6.54 19.81
N LEU A 114 4.23 -7.49 18.91
CA LEU A 114 4.16 -7.27 17.46
C LEU A 114 2.73 -6.90 17.00
N LEU A 115 1.71 -7.61 17.49
CA LEU A 115 0.31 -7.32 17.16
C LEU A 115 -0.12 -5.95 17.70
N THR A 116 0.24 -5.65 18.94
CA THR A 116 -0.03 -4.36 19.58
C THR A 116 0.65 -3.21 18.82
N ALA A 117 1.92 -3.37 18.46
CA ALA A 117 2.66 -2.39 17.65
C ALA A 117 2.05 -2.19 16.26
N GLN A 118 1.60 -3.25 15.58
CA GLN A 118 0.96 -3.15 14.27
C GLN A 118 -0.35 -2.35 14.34
N ARG A 119 -1.20 -2.61 15.35
CA ARG A 119 -2.46 -1.88 15.54
C ARG A 119 -2.24 -0.41 15.87
N ALA A 120 -1.28 -0.12 16.76
CA ALA A 120 -0.91 1.25 17.08
C ALA A 120 -0.35 1.98 15.86
N TRP A 121 0.46 1.31 15.05
CA TRP A 121 0.99 1.87 13.80
C TRP A 121 -0.12 2.22 12.81
N ILE A 122 -1.15 1.39 12.64
CA ILE A 122 -2.30 1.72 11.77
C ILE A 122 -2.97 3.01 12.23
N ALA A 123 -3.28 3.11 13.53
CA ALA A 123 -3.90 4.32 14.08
C ALA A 123 -3.00 5.56 13.93
N PHE A 124 -1.68 5.39 14.10
CA PHE A 124 -0.71 6.46 13.87
C PHE A 124 -0.66 6.90 12.41
N ARG A 125 -0.57 5.95 11.46
CA ARG A 125 -0.58 6.23 10.01
C ARG A 125 -1.82 7.02 9.62
N ASP A 126 -2.99 6.56 10.05
CA ASP A 126 -4.25 7.18 9.67
C ASP A 126 -4.35 8.61 10.25
N ALA A 127 -3.88 8.83 11.48
CA ALA A 127 -3.82 10.16 12.10
C ALA A 127 -2.80 11.08 11.42
N GLU A 128 -1.61 10.57 11.10
CA GLU A 128 -0.54 11.32 10.44
C GLU A 128 -0.95 11.73 9.02
N CYS A 129 -1.58 10.84 8.25
CA CYS A 129 -2.04 11.17 6.91
C CYS A 129 -3.28 12.09 6.91
N ALA A 130 -4.10 12.06 7.97
CA ALA A 130 -5.12 13.08 8.19
C ALA A 130 -4.52 14.46 8.50
N LEU A 131 -3.41 14.51 9.25
CA LEU A 131 -2.64 15.75 9.48
C LEU A 131 -2.02 16.26 8.17
N ALA A 132 -1.44 15.36 7.36
CA ALA A 132 -0.92 15.70 6.03
C ALA A 132 -2.01 16.31 5.14
N TYR A 133 -3.22 15.75 5.15
CA TYR A 133 -4.39 16.35 4.47
C TYR A 133 -4.70 17.76 4.99
N ALA A 134 -4.87 17.90 6.31
CA ALA A 134 -5.29 19.14 6.95
C ALA A 134 -4.30 20.30 6.73
N SER A 135 -3.00 20.01 6.62
CA SER A 135 -1.93 20.99 6.43
C SER A 135 -2.05 21.82 5.14
N TRP A 136 -2.85 21.35 4.17
CA TRP A 136 -3.07 22.03 2.89
C TRP A 136 -4.39 22.82 2.81
N GLY A 137 -5.17 22.87 3.90
CA GLY A 137 -6.40 23.66 4.00
C GLY A 137 -7.41 23.37 2.89
N SER A 138 -7.95 24.41 2.25
CA SER A 138 -8.98 24.28 1.20
C SER A 138 -8.44 23.92 -0.19
N GLY A 139 -7.11 23.84 -0.37
CA GLY A 139 -6.47 23.51 -1.65
C GLY A 139 -6.61 22.02 -2.00
N SER A 140 -6.77 21.67 -3.27
CA SER A 140 -6.96 20.28 -3.73
C SER A 140 -5.72 19.39 -3.51
N MET A 141 -4.55 20.00 -3.35
CA MET A 141 -3.27 19.35 -3.01
C MET A 141 -3.34 18.49 -1.73
N ARG A 142 -4.26 18.79 -0.81
CA ARG A 142 -4.52 17.97 0.39
C ARG A 142 -4.75 16.49 0.07
N ASN A 143 -5.39 16.19 -1.06
CA ASN A 143 -5.66 14.82 -1.46
C ASN A 143 -4.38 14.09 -1.90
N ILE A 144 -3.52 14.78 -2.65
CA ILE A 144 -2.19 14.28 -3.04
C ILE A 144 -1.34 14.04 -1.79
N ALA A 145 -1.33 15.00 -0.86
CA ALA A 145 -0.53 14.90 0.37
C ALA A 145 -0.96 13.71 1.23
N ALA A 146 -2.26 13.51 1.41
CA ALA A 146 -2.80 12.39 2.17
C ALA A 146 -2.50 11.05 1.51
N SER A 147 -2.72 10.93 0.18
CA SER A 147 -2.49 9.67 -0.52
C SER A 147 -1.01 9.32 -0.63
N ALA A 148 -0.12 10.30 -0.83
CA ALA A 148 1.33 10.11 -0.79
C ALA A 148 1.77 9.62 0.60
N CYS A 149 1.28 10.26 1.67
CA CYS A 149 1.55 9.83 3.05
C CYS A 149 1.16 8.36 3.28
N MET A 150 -0.04 7.95 2.82
CA MET A 150 -0.51 6.59 2.98
C MET A 150 0.41 5.59 2.27
N ALA A 151 0.85 5.90 1.05
CA ALA A 151 1.79 5.07 0.29
C ALA A 151 3.16 4.97 1.00
N ASP A 152 3.75 6.11 1.35
CA ASP A 152 5.07 6.18 1.97
C ASP A 152 5.12 5.45 3.32
N MET A 153 4.16 5.72 4.21
CA MET A 153 4.14 5.09 5.53
C MET A 153 3.89 3.58 5.45
N THR A 154 3.08 3.13 4.49
CA THR A 154 2.82 1.69 4.30
C THR A 154 4.06 0.98 3.76
N ALA A 155 4.77 1.58 2.80
CA ALA A 155 6.07 1.09 2.33
C ALA A 155 7.09 1.00 3.47
N ASP A 156 7.23 2.07 4.26
CA ASP A 156 8.16 2.12 5.39
C ASP A 156 7.84 1.06 6.44
N ARG A 157 6.57 0.71 6.62
CA ARG A 157 6.17 -0.36 7.54
C ARG A 157 6.58 -1.74 7.04
N VAL A 158 6.41 -2.02 5.74
CA VAL A 158 6.88 -3.26 5.12
C VAL A 158 8.39 -3.40 5.32
N ILE A 159 9.14 -2.33 5.02
CA ILE A 159 10.59 -2.27 5.20
C ILE A 159 10.97 -2.57 6.66
N ALA A 160 10.38 -1.84 7.60
CA ALA A 160 10.69 -2.00 9.02
C ALA A 160 10.39 -3.42 9.55
N LEU A 161 9.27 -4.03 9.13
CA LEU A 161 8.93 -5.38 9.54
C LEU A 161 9.85 -6.43 8.92
N ARG A 162 10.23 -6.27 7.65
CA ARG A 162 11.20 -7.16 6.98
C ARG A 162 12.58 -7.08 7.62
N GLN A 163 13.05 -5.89 7.99
CA GLN A 163 14.31 -5.69 8.71
C GLN A 163 14.39 -6.49 10.02
N LEU A 164 13.28 -6.65 10.75
CA LEU A 164 13.24 -7.51 11.95
C LEU A 164 13.61 -8.97 11.67
N THR A 165 13.58 -9.38 10.39
CA THR A 165 13.77 -10.76 9.95
C THR A 165 15.02 -10.98 9.10
N GLU A 166 15.75 -9.91 8.76
CA GLU A 166 16.93 -9.97 7.88
C GLU A 166 18.24 -10.37 8.56
N GLY A 167 18.24 -10.53 9.87
CA GLY A 167 19.40 -10.95 10.66
C GLY A 167 19.20 -12.25 11.43
N TYR A 168 18.14 -13.01 11.13
CA TYR A 168 17.81 -14.30 11.77
C TYR A 168 17.96 -15.47 10.80
#